data_AF-A0A378T7I3-F1
#
_entry.id   AF-A0A378T7I3-F1
#
_cell.length_a   1.000
_cell.length_b   1.000
_cell.length_c   1.000
_cell.angle_alpha   90.00
_cell.angle_beta   90.00
_cell.angle_gamma   90.00
#
_symmetry.space_group_name_H-M   'P 1'
#
loop_
_entity.id
_entity.type
_entity.pdbx_description
1 polymer ?
#
loop_
_entity_poly.entity_id
_entity_poly.type
_entity_poly.pdbx_seq_one_letter_code
_entity_poly.pdbx_strand_id
1 'polypeptide(L)' 'MQVMNYSEFRQNLASALDYVQDSHAPVIVKRDILRW' A
#
# COMPACT_ATOMS: atom_id res chain seq x y z
N MET A 1 7.17 -8.28 -0.70
CA MET A 1 7.19 -6.81 -0.81
C MET A 1 6.12 -6.42 -1.81
N GLN A 2 5.06 -5.77 -1.36
CA GLN A 2 3.97 -5.33 -2.22
C GLN A 2 4.10 -3.83 -2.47
N VAL A 3 3.82 -3.38 -3.69
CA VAL A 3 3.89 -1.96 -4.06
C VAL A 3 2.54 -1.56 -4.62
N MET A 4 1.96 -0.47 -4.10
CA MET A 4 0.63 0.02 -4.52
C MET A 4 0.57 1.54 -4.44
N ASN A 5 -0.36 2.16 -5.17
CA ASN A 5 -0.56 3.60 -5.11
C ASN A 5 -1.40 3.99 -3.89
N TYR A 6 -1.31 5.26 -3.48
CA TYR A 6 -2.01 5.76 -2.28
C TYR A 6 -3.53 5.56 -2.33
N SER A 7 -4.14 5.76 -3.50
CA SER A 7 -5.58 5.53 -3.71
C SER A 7 -5.97 4.07 -3.45
N GLU A 8 -5.22 3.12 -4.03
CA GLU A 8 -5.42 1.68 -3.89
C GLU A 8 -5.20 1.23 -2.45
N PHE A 9 -4.14 1.73 -1.81
CA PHE A 9 -3.84 1.47 -0.40
C PHE A 9 -4.96 1.96 0.51
N ARG A 10 -5.48 3.17 0.27
CA ARG A 10 -6.55 3.74 1.09
C ARG A 10 -7.87 2.99 0.93
N GLN A 11 -8.18 2.55 -0.29
CA GLN A 11 -9.38 1.76 -0.57
C GLN A 11 -9.30 0.34 0.04
N ASN A 12 -8.10 -0.24 0.10
CA ASN A 12 -7.87 -1.62 0.55
C ASN A 12 -7.04 -1.71 1.85
N LEU A 13 -7.22 -0.76 2.77
CA LEU A 13 -6.38 -0.64 3.97
C LEU A 13 -6.37 -1.93 4.81
N ALA A 14 -7.52 -2.54 5.06
CA ALA A 14 -7.62 -3.77 5.85
C ALA A 14 -6.80 -4.91 5.22
N SER A 15 -7.00 -5.16 3.93
CA SER A 15 -6.26 -6.21 3.20
C SER A 15 -4.76 -5.94 3.14
N ALA A 16 -4.34 -4.67 3.05
CA ALA A 16 -2.93 -4.32 3.08
C ALA A 16 -2.29 -4.59 4.45
N LEU A 17 -3.03 -4.41 5.55
CA LEU A 17 -2.58 -4.75 6.90
C LEU A 17 -2.51 -6.27 7.11
N ASP A 18 -3.52 -7.00 6.65
CA ASP A 18 -3.54 -8.46 6.70
C ASP A 18 -2.32 -9.05 5.97
N TYR A 19 -2.00 -8.53 4.76
CA TYR A 19 -0.81 -8.95 4.02
C TYR A 19 0.49 -8.76 4.82
N VAL A 20 0.66 -7.62 5.50
CA VAL A 20 1.86 -7.34 6.30
C VAL A 20 1.98 -8.34 7.45
N GLN A 21 0.88 -8.65 8.10
CA GLN A 21 0.83 -9.58 9.22
C GLN A 21 1.09 -11.03 8.78
N ASP A 22 0.39 -11.50 7.74
CA ASP A 22 0.47 -12.89 7.30
C ASP A 22 1.80 -13.18 6.60
N SER A 23 2.19 -12.30 5.68
CA SER A 23 3.39 -12.50 4.85
C SER A 23 4.67 -12.00 5.51
N HIS A 24 4.59 -11.35 6.69
CA HIS A 24 5.72 -10.72 7.38
C HIS A 24 6.55 -9.83 6.43
N ALA A 25 5.86 -9.12 5.52
CA ALA A 25 6.48 -8.41 4.41
C ALA A 25 5.98 -6.96 4.32
N PRO A 26 6.83 -5.99 3.95
CA PRO A 26 6.43 -4.59 3.87
C PRO A 26 5.58 -4.29 2.63
N VAL A 27 4.73 -3.27 2.78
CA VAL A 27 3.98 -2.61 1.70
C VAL A 27 4.57 -1.22 1.46
N ILE A 28 4.96 -0.94 0.22
CA ILE A 28 5.41 0.38 -0.22
C ILE A 28 4.24 1.11 -0.86
N VAL A 29 3.85 2.25 -0.27
CA VAL A 29 2.77 3.09 -0.77
C VAL A 29 3.36 4.26 -1.56
N LYS A 30 3.07 4.29 -2.87
CA LYS A 30 3.47 5.40 -3.74
C LYS A 30 2.43 6.51 -3.69
N ARG A 31 2.86 7.73 -3.40
CA ARG A 31 2.03 8.92 -3.52
C ARG A 31 2.45 9.67 -4.77
N ASP A 32 1.55 9.76 -5.74
CA ASP A 32 1.75 10.64 -6.88
C ASP A 32 1.77 12.09 -6.38
N ILE A 33 2.95 12.69 -6.41
CA ILE A 33 3.09 14.14 -6.26
C ILE A 33 2.76 14.69 -7.63
N LEU A 34 1.55 15.25 -7.79
CA LEU A 34 1.20 16.11 -8.92
C LEU A 34 2.28 17.18 -9.06
N ARG A 35 3.16 17.01 -10.05
CA ARG A 35 4.12 18.04 -10.47
C ARG A 35 3.42 18.86 -11.54
N TRP A 36 3.15 20.12 -11.18
CA TRP A 36 2.63 21.17 -12.06
C TRP A 36 3.76 21.75 -12.90
#